data_AF-A0A2M8P855-F1
#
_entry.id   AF-A0A2M8P855-F1
#
_cell.length_a   1.000
_cell.length_b   1.000
_cell.length_c   1.000
_cell.angle_alpha   90.00
_cell.angle_beta   90.00
_cell.angle_gamma   90.00
#
_symmetry.space_group_name_H-M   'P 1'
#
loop_
_entity.id
_entity.type
_entity.pdbx_description
1 polymer ?
#
loop_
_entity_poly.entity_id
_entity_poly.type
_entity_poly.pdbx_seq_one_letter_code
_entity_poly.pdbx_strand_id
1 'polypeptide(L)'
;MTNLPKALREQLAARTRLGGLTQVAEQHSLESDTTKRLYRLPDGQLIESVLMEYDDGRRTACISTQAGCAMGCVFCATGQMGFGRHLSSGEIVEQALHFARLLESQGDRLSNVVLMGM
;
A
#
# COMPACT_ATOMS: atom_id res chain seq x y z
N MET A 1 7.27 14.22 14.74
CA MET A 1 8.36 15.11 14.31
C MET A 1 8.59 16.25 15.31
N THR A 2 8.74 15.95 16.60
CA THR A 2 8.93 16.98 17.66
C THR A 2 10.31 17.63 17.63
N ASN A 3 11.27 17.00 16.94
CA ASN A 3 12.62 17.51 16.65
C ASN A 3 12.67 18.60 15.56
N LEU A 4 11.54 18.96 14.93
CA LEU A 4 11.46 20.02 13.93
C LEU A 4 10.85 21.31 14.52
N PRO A 5 11.36 22.51 14.14
CA PRO A 5 10.77 23.78 14.55
C PRO A 5 9.27 23.87 14.22
N LYS A 6 8.49 24.50 15.11
CA LYS A 6 7.04 24.64 14.95
C LYS A 6 6.66 25.30 13.60
N ALA A 7 7.33 26.40 13.26
CA ALA A 7 7.10 27.11 11.99
C ALA A 7 7.33 26.23 10.76
N LEU A 8 8.34 25.36 10.78
CA LEU A 8 8.59 24.41 9.70
C LEU A 8 7.47 23.36 9.60
N ARG A 9 7.02 22.82 10.74
CA ARG A 9 5.90 21.86 10.76
C ARG A 9 4.61 22.47 10.20
N GLU A 10 4.33 23.72 10.52
CA GLU A 10 3.17 24.46 10.01
C GLU A 10 3.28 24.68 8.49
N GLN A 11 4.45 25.10 8.00
CA GLN A 11 4.68 25.27 6.56
C GLN A 11 4.55 23.96 5.79
N LEU A 12 5.09 22.85 6.33
CA LEU A 12 4.95 21.53 5.72
C LEU A 12 3.49 21.10 5.68
N ALA A 13 2.76 21.20 6.80
CA ALA A 13 1.35 20.84 6.86
C ALA A 13 0.47 21.67 5.92
N ALA A 14 0.82 22.94 5.66
CA ALA A 14 0.07 23.80 4.75
C ALA A 14 0.37 23.55 3.26
N ARG A 15 1.53 22.97 2.93
CA ARG A 15 2.03 22.85 1.54
C ARG A 15 2.12 21.42 1.04
N THR A 16 2.10 20.45 1.93
CA THR A 16 2.24 19.03 1.59
C THR A 16 1.19 18.21 2.30
N ARG A 17 0.97 17.00 1.78
CA ARG A 17 0.13 16.00 2.41
C ARG A 17 0.95 14.75 2.63
N LEU A 18 0.90 14.19 3.83
CA LEU A 18 1.46 12.88 4.10
C LEU A 18 0.37 11.85 3.86
N GLY A 19 0.60 11.01 2.85
CA GLY A 19 -0.32 9.98 2.44
C GLY A 19 -1.58 10.51 1.74
N GLY A 20 -2.43 9.57 1.38
CA GLY A 20 -3.64 9.79 0.60
C GLY A 20 -4.52 8.55 0.50
N LEU A 21 -3.98 7.38 0.86
CA LEU A 21 -4.70 6.12 0.92
C LEU A 21 -5.54 6.05 2.19
N THR A 22 -6.83 5.76 2.03
CA THR A 22 -7.71 5.45 3.16
C THR A 22 -7.91 3.95 3.22
N GLN A 23 -7.45 3.27 4.28
CA GLN A 23 -7.75 1.86 4.48
C GLN A 23 -9.25 1.69 4.74
N VAL A 24 -9.94 0.98 3.84
CA VAL A 24 -11.39 0.77 3.93
C VAL A 24 -11.75 -0.64 4.39
N ALA A 25 -10.86 -1.61 4.19
CA ALA A 25 -11.02 -2.96 4.70
C ALA A 25 -9.66 -3.64 4.90
N GLU A 26 -9.64 -4.65 5.76
CA GLU A 26 -8.52 -5.54 5.99
C GLU A 26 -9.05 -6.96 6.16
N GLN A 27 -8.34 -7.94 5.63
CA GLN A 27 -8.65 -9.36 5.74
C GLN A 27 -7.39 -10.11 6.10
N HIS A 28 -7.53 -11.03 7.04
CA HIS A 28 -6.48 -11.94 7.47
C HIS A 28 -6.80 -13.35 6.98
N SER A 29 -5.81 -14.05 6.46
CA SER A 29 -5.94 -15.46 6.10
C SER A 29 -6.15 -16.31 7.36
N LEU A 30 -6.93 -17.38 7.23
CA LEU A 30 -7.14 -18.36 8.31
C LEU A 30 -6.08 -19.47 8.30
N GLU A 31 -5.34 -19.59 7.20
CA GLU A 31 -4.43 -20.71 6.93
C GLU A 31 -2.97 -20.27 6.79
N SER A 32 -2.71 -18.96 6.77
CA SER A 32 -1.37 -18.39 6.59
C SER A 32 -1.23 -17.04 7.27
N ASP A 33 0.02 -16.62 7.51
CA ASP A 33 0.32 -15.26 7.97
C ASP A 33 0.29 -14.30 6.77
N THR A 34 -0.92 -14.01 6.32
CA THR A 34 -1.17 -13.15 5.15
C THR A 34 -2.29 -12.17 5.43
N THR A 35 -1.97 -10.89 5.28
CA THR A 35 -2.91 -9.78 5.46
C THR A 35 -3.15 -9.07 4.14
N LYS A 36 -4.41 -8.99 3.69
CA LYS A 36 -4.81 -8.18 2.53
C LYS A 36 -5.48 -6.88 3.01
N ARG A 37 -5.08 -5.76 2.42
CA ARG A 37 -5.69 -4.44 2.66
C ARG A 37 -6.33 -3.89 1.39
N LEU A 38 -7.49 -3.28 1.57
CA LEU A 38 -8.17 -2.52 0.54
C LEU A 38 -8.03 -1.03 0.89
N TYR A 39 -7.50 -0.25 -0.05
CA TYR A 39 -7.39 1.20 0.07
C TYR A 39 -8.30 1.91 -0.91
N ARG A 40 -8.87 3.02 -0.45
CA ARG A 40 -9.51 4.01 -1.30
C ARG A 40 -8.53 5.14 -1.60
N LEU A 41 -8.34 5.39 -2.90
CA LEU A 41 -7.57 6.50 -3.44
C LEU A 41 -8.35 7.83 -3.31
N PRO A 42 -7.67 9.00 -3.38
CA PRO A 42 -8.35 10.30 -3.30
C PRO A 42 -9.45 10.53 -4.35
N ASP A 43 -9.34 9.88 -5.50
CA ASP A 43 -10.31 9.91 -6.59
C ASP A 43 -11.39 8.82 -6.48
N GLY A 44 -11.46 8.11 -5.35
CA GLY A 44 -12.51 7.16 -5.03
C GLY A 44 -12.28 5.74 -5.54
N GLN A 45 -11.30 5.54 -6.44
CA GLN A 45 -10.88 4.22 -6.91
C GLN A 45 -10.33 3.37 -5.76
N LEU A 46 -10.36 2.05 -5.94
CA LEU A 46 -9.89 1.09 -4.96
C LEU A 46 -8.65 0.37 -5.47
N ILE A 47 -7.67 0.18 -4.57
CA ILE A 47 -6.52 -0.67 -4.81
C ILE A 47 -6.29 -1.64 -3.66
N GLU A 48 -5.61 -2.74 -3.95
CA GLU A 48 -5.24 -3.74 -2.95
C GLU A 48 -3.73 -3.78 -2.74
N SER A 49 -3.33 -4.15 -1.53
CA SER A 49 -1.97 -4.58 -1.22
C SER A 49 -1.99 -5.75 -0.25
N VAL A 50 -0.97 -6.60 -0.31
CA VAL A 50 -0.88 -7.80 0.53
C VAL A 50 0.44 -7.83 1.27
N LEU A 51 0.40 -8.12 2.57
CA LEU A 51 1.56 -8.49 3.37
C LEU A 51 1.57 -10.00 3.54
N MET A 52 2.69 -10.62 3.20
CA MET A 52 2.96 -12.04 3.41
C MET A 52 4.14 -12.18 4.35
N GLU A 53 3.94 -12.93 5.43
CA GLU A 53 4.95 -13.21 6.43
C GLU A 53 5.35 -14.69 6.31
N TYR A 54 6.65 -14.95 6.16
CA TYR A 54 7.20 -16.28 5.95
C TYR A 54 7.99 -16.76 7.16
N ASP A 55 8.02 -18.08 7.36
CA ASP A 55 8.74 -18.73 8.47
C ASP A 55 10.26 -18.49 8.42
N ASP A 56 10.83 -18.22 7.25
CA ASP A 56 12.24 -17.88 7.06
C ASP A 56 12.59 -16.43 7.43
N GLY A 57 11.64 -15.70 8.02
CA GLY A 57 11.79 -14.32 8.47
C GLY A 57 11.54 -13.27 7.39
N ARG A 58 11.22 -13.66 6.15
CA ARG A 58 10.84 -12.68 5.13
C ARG A 58 9.48 -12.07 5.42
N ARG A 59 9.38 -10.77 5.16
CA ARG A 59 8.14 -9.96 5.20
C ARG A 59 8.01 -9.26 3.85
N THR A 60 7.10 -9.75 3.02
CA THR A 60 6.96 -9.29 1.64
C THR A 60 5.67 -8.51 1.45
N ALA A 61 5.79 -7.26 1.01
CA ALA A 61 4.66 -6.46 0.56
C ALA A 61 4.48 -6.61 -0.95
N CYS A 62 3.33 -7.15 -1.36
CA CYS A 62 2.84 -7.07 -2.73
C CYS A 62 2.03 -5.78 -2.90
N ILE A 63 2.53 -4.85 -3.72
CA ILE A 63 1.94 -3.53 -3.90
C ILE A 63 1.48 -3.30 -5.34
N SER A 64 0.45 -2.48 -5.47
CA SER A 64 -0.13 -2.08 -6.75
C SER A 64 0.58 -0.87 -7.35
N THR A 65 0.60 -0.78 -8.68
CA THR A 65 1.17 0.33 -9.44
C THR A 65 0.13 1.06 -10.29
N GLN A 66 -1.03 0.44 -10.48
CA GLN A 66 -2.16 1.01 -11.22
C GLN A 66 -3.46 0.78 -10.44
N ALA A 67 -4.49 1.56 -10.77
CA ALA A 67 -5.87 1.24 -10.42
C ALA A 67 -6.53 0.58 -11.64
N GLY A 68 -6.63 -0.75 -11.61
CA GLY A 68 -6.95 -1.56 -12.79
C GLY A 68 -5.75 -1.73 -13.74
N CYS A 69 -5.89 -2.51 -14.81
CA CYS A 69 -4.80 -2.81 -15.73
C CYS A 69 -5.27 -2.88 -17.20
N ALA A 70 -4.54 -2.24 -18.11
CA ALA A 70 -4.89 -2.16 -19.53
C ALA A 70 -4.50 -3.43 -20.33
N MET A 71 -3.71 -4.34 -19.74
CA MET A 71 -3.14 -5.48 -20.46
C MET A 71 -4.20 -6.51 -20.88
N GLY A 72 -5.35 -6.56 -20.21
CA GLY A 72 -6.47 -7.43 -20.62
C GLY A 72 -6.17 -8.92 -20.55
N CYS A 73 -5.22 -9.36 -19.72
CA CYS A 73 -4.91 -10.79 -19.53
C CYS A 73 -6.17 -11.53 -19.05
N VAL A 74 -6.68 -12.48 -19.84
CA VAL A 74 -8.00 -13.10 -19.63
C VAL A 74 -8.15 -13.86 -18.30
N PHE A 75 -7.04 -14.30 -17.71
CA PHE A 75 -7.01 -14.99 -16.42
C PHE A 75 -6.85 -14.04 -15.21
N CYS A 76 -6.61 -12.74 -15.45
CA CYS A 76 -6.36 -11.76 -14.40
C CYS A 76 -7.62 -10.94 -14.15
N ALA A 77 -8.17 -11.01 -12.93
CA ALA A 77 -9.32 -10.18 -12.54
C ALA A 77 -9.04 -8.69 -12.76
N THR A 78 -7.83 -8.20 -12.41
CA THR A 78 -7.44 -6.81 -12.64
C THR A 78 -7.46 -6.41 -14.12
N GLY A 79 -7.05 -7.31 -15.01
CA GLY A 79 -7.12 -7.10 -16.46
C GLY A 79 -8.56 -7.03 -16.98
N GLN A 80 -9.49 -7.79 -16.39
CA GLN A 80 -10.91 -7.77 -16.76
C GLN A 80 -11.63 -6.49 -16.31
N MET A 81 -11.16 -5.83 -15.23
CA MET A 81 -11.73 -4.55 -14.77
C MET A 81 -11.41 -3.38 -15.71
N GLY A 82 -10.44 -3.55 -16.62
CA GLY A 82 -9.91 -2.48 -17.45
C GLY A 82 -8.98 -1.54 -16.67
N PHE A 83 -8.58 -0.46 -17.32
CA PHE A 83 -7.63 0.52 -16.80
C PHE A 83 -8.32 1.79 -16.32
N GLY A 84 -8.05 2.19 -15.08
CA GLY A 84 -8.46 3.48 -14.54
C GLY A 84 -7.35 4.53 -14.71
N ARG A 85 -6.25 4.38 -13.98
CA ARG A 85 -5.06 5.24 -14.08
C ARG A 85 -3.81 4.61 -13.48
N HIS A 86 -2.68 5.26 -13.73
CA HIS A 86 -1.46 5.02 -12.95
C HIS A 86 -1.58 5.61 -11.54
N LEU A 87 -0.95 4.94 -10.59
CA LEU A 87 -0.71 5.50 -9.26
C LEU A 87 0.44 6.50 -9.31
N SER A 88 0.34 7.54 -8.48
CA SER A 88 1.48 8.40 -8.18
C SER A 88 2.54 7.64 -7.39
N SER A 89 3.78 8.10 -7.42
CA SER A 89 4.85 7.52 -6.60
C SER A 89 4.52 7.52 -5.10
N GLY A 90 3.80 8.55 -4.63
CA GLY A 90 3.31 8.62 -3.26
C GLY A 90 2.34 7.49 -2.93
N GLU A 91 1.35 7.23 -3.77
CA GLU A 91 0.38 6.14 -3.59
C GLU A 91 1.04 4.75 -3.67
N ILE A 92 2.07 4.57 -4.49
CA ILE A 92 2.83 3.31 -4.55
C ILE A 92 3.61 3.09 -3.25
N VAL A 93 4.41 4.08 -2.83
CA VAL A 93 5.27 3.98 -1.64
C VAL A 93 4.44 3.88 -0.35
N GLU A 94 3.29 4.56 -0.28
CA GLU A 94 2.42 4.56 0.89
C GLU A 94 1.92 3.17 1.27
N GLN A 95 1.65 2.29 0.30
CA GLN A 95 1.25 0.90 0.55
C GLN A 95 2.33 0.14 1.33
N ALA A 96 3.59 0.25 0.91
CA ALA A 96 4.72 -0.37 1.59
C ALA A 96 4.96 0.24 2.97
N LEU A 97 4.83 1.58 3.12
CA LEU A 97 4.98 2.25 4.40
C LEU A 97 3.92 1.83 5.43
N HIS A 98 2.68 1.58 5.00
CA HIS A 98 1.61 1.12 5.90
C HIS A 98 1.90 -0.26 6.47
N PHE A 99 2.50 -1.17 5.69
CA PHE A 99 2.96 -2.47 6.20
C PHE A 99 4.26 -2.38 6.99
N ALA A 100 5.20 -1.54 6.58
CA ALA A 100 6.44 -1.32 7.32
C ALA A 100 6.17 -0.80 8.74
N ARG A 101 5.22 0.14 8.90
CA ARG A 101 4.79 0.65 10.21
C ARG A 101 4.06 -0.39 11.05
N LEU A 102 3.24 -1.24 10.42
CA LEU A 102 2.58 -2.35 11.12
C LEU A 102 3.65 -3.29 11.72
N LEU A 103 4.58 -3.75 10.89
CA LEU A 103 5.66 -4.64 11.30
C LEU A 103 6.56 -3.99 12.37
N GLU A 104 6.92 -2.72 12.19
CA GLU A 104 7.71 -1.98 13.19
C GLU A 104 7.01 -1.94 14.54
N SER A 105 5.69 -1.76 14.57
CA SER A 105 4.90 -1.81 15.81
C SER A 105 4.88 -3.19 16.50
N GLN A 106 5.21 -4.24 15.75
CA GLN A 106 5.34 -5.63 16.21
C GLN A 106 6.79 -6.03 16.50
N GLY A 107 7.74 -5.09 16.36
CA GLY A 107 9.17 -5.38 16.54
C GLY A 107 9.83 -6.07 15.34
N ASP A 108 9.19 -6.02 14.17
CA ASP A 108 9.65 -6.62 12.92
C ASP A 108 9.92 -5.55 11.85
N ARG A 109 10.38 -5.94 10.65
CA ARG A 109 10.69 -5.03 9.56
C ARG A 109 10.26 -5.60 8.21
N LEU A 110 9.71 -4.75 7.35
CA LEU A 110 9.49 -5.09 5.95
C LEU A 110 10.83 -5.38 5.24
N SER A 111 11.00 -6.60 4.74
CA SER A 111 12.25 -7.06 4.11
C SER A 111 12.20 -7.04 2.59
N ASN A 112 11.00 -7.19 2.00
CA ASN A 112 10.81 -7.33 0.56
C ASN A 112 9.59 -6.54 0.07
N VAL A 113 9.69 -6.02 -1.15
CA VAL A 113 8.59 -5.41 -1.89
C VAL A 113 8.54 -6.03 -3.28
N VAL A 114 7.36 -6.43 -3.73
CA VAL A 114 7.13 -6.92 -5.09
C VAL A 114 6.03 -6.09 -5.76
N LEU A 115 6.25 -5.73 -7.02
CA LEU A 115 5.30 -4.99 -7.85
C LEU A 115 4.41 -5.98 -8.62
N MET A 116 3.60 -6.72 -7.87
CA MET A 116 2.76 -7.81 -8.39
C MET A 116 1.29 -7.64 -7.99
N GLY A 117 0.90 -6.43 -7.56
CA GLY A 117 -0.49 -6.08 -7.29
C GLY A 117 -1.25 -5.76 -8.56
N MET A 118 -1.98 -4.64 -8.54
CA MET A 118 -2.75 -4.12 -9.66
C MET A 118 -1.92 -3.29 -10.63
#